data_AF-A0A5N5LH65-F1
#
_entry.id   AF-A0A5N5LH65-F1
#
_cell.length_a   1.000
_cell.length_b   1.000
_cell.length_c   1.000
_cell.angle_alpha   90.00
_cell.angle_beta   90.00
_cell.angle_gamma   90.00
#
_symmetry.space_group_name_H-M   'P 1'
#
loop_
_entity.id
_entity.type
_entity.pdbx_description
1 polymer ?
#
loop_
_entity_poly.entity_id
_entity_poly.type
_entity_poly.pdbx_seq_one_letter_code
_entity_poly.pdbx_strand_id
1 'polypeptide(L)'
;MLTGIPEDGELQVAAAPEKKKPALPPLPLAARTGSTALVEYKGPVLKEEEEDLEVKLRRILENVPVRVSNTSGSSAGSGSGDFHQYRQMRRREQDRLARMDADYQRRKELAEFTMRREERMKAAEERTVKKRLKRQKKKQRKREKKTEPNGSGEEHRKEEESLDDEANSDDCN
;
A
#
# COMPACT_ATOMS: atom_id res chain seq x y z
N MET A 1 11.06 10.85 -49.08
CA MET A 1 10.17 9.77 -49.56
C MET A 1 10.49 8.51 -48.77
N LEU A 2 9.47 7.91 -48.18
CA LEU A 2 9.33 6.50 -47.79
C LEU A 2 10.01 6.01 -46.50
N THR A 3 9.17 5.97 -45.48
CA THR A 3 9.16 5.13 -44.27
C THR A 3 9.28 3.64 -44.61
N GLY A 4 10.14 2.91 -43.89
CA GLY A 4 10.22 1.45 -43.92
C GLY A 4 10.14 0.88 -42.51
N ILE A 5 8.94 0.43 -42.14
CA ILE A 5 8.65 -0.43 -41.00
C ILE A 5 9.10 -1.86 -41.38
N PRO A 6 9.80 -2.59 -40.50
CA PRO A 6 9.73 -4.04 -40.45
C PRO A 6 9.00 -4.45 -39.16
N GLU A 7 7.71 -4.78 -39.24
CA GLU A 7 7.14 -6.13 -39.46
C GLU A 7 7.31 -7.02 -38.21
N ASP A 8 6.15 -7.33 -37.65
CA ASP A 8 5.94 -8.03 -36.39
C ASP A 8 6.57 -9.43 -36.39
N GLY A 9 7.56 -9.62 -35.53
CA GLY A 9 8.15 -10.92 -35.23
C GLY A 9 7.19 -11.76 -34.41
N GLU A 10 6.43 -12.60 -35.13
CA GLU A 10 5.67 -13.77 -34.69
C GLU A 10 6.07 -14.34 -33.32
N LEU A 11 5.12 -14.26 -32.38
CA LEU A 11 5.20 -14.84 -31.05
C LEU A 11 5.06 -16.37 -31.15
N GLN A 12 6.18 -17.07 -31.30
CA GLN A 12 6.21 -18.54 -31.28
C GLN A 12 5.92 -19.07 -29.87
N VAL A 13 4.68 -19.50 -29.63
CA VAL A 13 4.30 -20.28 -28.45
C VAL A 13 4.71 -21.73 -28.69
N ALA A 14 5.88 -22.13 -28.19
CA ALA A 14 6.28 -23.52 -28.14
C ALA A 14 5.47 -24.26 -27.06
N ALA A 15 4.53 -25.12 -27.46
CA ALA A 15 3.86 -26.05 -26.58
C ALA A 15 4.84 -27.14 -26.12
N ALA A 16 5.15 -27.16 -24.83
CA ALA A 16 5.99 -28.20 -24.22
C ALA A 16 5.26 -29.56 -24.21
N PRO A 17 5.93 -30.70 -24.48
CA PRO A 17 5.30 -32.00 -24.49
C PRO A 17 4.92 -32.48 -23.07
N GLU A 18 3.68 -32.97 -22.93
CA GLU A 18 3.12 -33.48 -21.68
C GLU A 18 3.90 -34.68 -21.15
N LYS A 19 4.44 -34.57 -19.92
CA LYS A 19 5.07 -35.68 -19.21
C LYS A 19 3.99 -36.52 -18.52
N LYS A 20 3.84 -37.78 -18.94
CA LYS A 20 2.99 -38.79 -18.29
C LYS A 20 3.49 -39.07 -16.87
N LYS A 21 2.61 -38.96 -15.86
CA LYS A 21 2.89 -39.30 -14.46
C LYS A 21 2.84 -40.83 -14.26
N PRO A 22 3.78 -41.46 -13.52
CA PRO A 22 3.62 -42.85 -13.11
C PRO A 22 2.57 -42.96 -11.98
N ALA A 23 1.66 -43.92 -12.11
CA ALA A 23 0.63 -44.21 -11.11
C ALA A 23 1.24 -44.92 -9.88
N LEU A 24 1.00 -44.37 -8.69
CA LEU A 24 1.29 -45.02 -7.41
C LEU A 24 0.04 -45.78 -6.90
N PRO A 25 0.19 -46.90 -6.18
CA PRO A 25 -0.93 -47.71 -5.71
C PRO A 25 -1.71 -47.02 -4.56
N PRO A 26 -3.00 -47.35 -4.36
CA PRO A 26 -3.79 -46.76 -3.30
C PRO A 26 -3.41 -47.35 -1.92
N LEU A 27 -3.07 -46.47 -0.97
CA LEU A 27 -2.91 -46.79 0.45
C LEU A 27 -4.23 -46.57 1.21
N PRO A 28 -4.49 -47.32 2.29
CA PRO A 28 -5.83 -47.58 2.81
C PRO A 28 -6.48 -46.35 3.46
N LEU A 29 -7.81 -46.28 3.36
CA LEU A 29 -8.65 -45.32 4.09
C LEU A 29 -8.46 -45.50 5.60
N ALA A 30 -7.82 -44.52 6.24
CA ALA A 30 -7.83 -44.38 7.70
C ALA A 30 -8.97 -43.44 8.11
N ALA A 31 -9.77 -43.91 9.06
CA ALA A 31 -11.01 -43.32 9.53
C ALA A 31 -10.85 -41.94 10.20
N ARG A 32 -11.95 -41.17 10.14
CA ARG A 32 -12.19 -39.87 10.78
C ARG A 32 -11.98 -39.93 12.29
N THR A 33 -11.19 -39.02 12.88
CA THR A 33 -11.42 -38.39 14.19
C THR A 33 -10.54 -37.15 14.35
N GLY A 34 -11.14 -35.98 14.62
CA GLY A 34 -10.43 -34.79 15.15
C GLY A 34 -10.57 -33.54 14.30
N SER A 35 -11.38 -32.59 14.76
CA SER A 35 -11.47 -31.22 14.24
C SER A 35 -10.14 -30.48 14.46
N THR A 36 -9.38 -30.25 13.40
CA THR A 36 -8.37 -29.17 13.37
C THR A 36 -8.66 -28.28 12.18
N ALA A 37 -9.36 -27.18 12.42
CA ALA A 37 -9.52 -26.11 11.45
C ALA A 37 -8.13 -25.64 11.01
N LEU A 38 -7.70 -26.03 9.81
CA LEU A 38 -6.57 -25.43 9.11
C LEU A 38 -7.01 -24.02 8.71
N VAL A 39 -6.85 -23.08 9.64
CA VAL A 39 -6.73 -21.66 9.29
C VAL A 39 -5.43 -21.58 8.51
N GLU A 40 -5.54 -21.41 7.20
CA GLU A 40 -4.40 -21.10 6.35
C GLU A 40 -3.85 -19.73 6.82
N TYR A 41 -2.89 -19.78 7.73
CA TYR A 41 -2.19 -18.60 8.21
C TYR A 41 -1.32 -18.11 7.07
N LYS A 42 -1.87 -17.19 6.26
CA LYS A 42 -1.07 -16.39 5.36
C LYS A 42 -0.26 -15.44 6.23
N GLY A 43 0.91 -15.90 6.64
CA GLY A 43 1.85 -15.12 7.45
C GLY A 43 2.11 -13.77 6.80
N PRO A 44 2.37 -12.73 7.60
CA PRO A 44 2.61 -11.39 7.09
C PRO A 44 3.74 -11.46 6.04
N VAL A 45 3.52 -10.79 4.90
CA VAL A 45 4.51 -10.68 3.83
C VAL A 45 5.62 -9.77 4.34
N LEU A 46 6.55 -10.33 5.10
CA LEU A 46 7.72 -9.65 5.64
C LEU A 46 8.83 -9.47 4.62
N LYS A 47 8.60 -9.69 3.32
CA LYS A 47 9.68 -9.69 2.32
C LYS A 47 10.30 -8.30 2.13
N GLU A 48 9.48 -7.25 2.10
CA GLU A 48 9.98 -5.86 1.95
C GLU A 48 10.72 -5.41 3.22
N GLU A 49 10.26 -5.84 4.40
CA GLU A 49 10.92 -5.53 5.67
C GLU A 49 12.19 -6.38 5.89
N GLU A 50 12.21 -7.64 5.42
CA GLU A 50 13.35 -8.55 5.48
C GLU A 50 14.50 -8.07 4.58
N GLU A 51 14.20 -7.63 3.35
CA GLU A 51 15.19 -7.05 2.44
C GLU A 51 15.82 -5.78 3.03
N ASP A 52 15.01 -4.93 3.67
CA ASP A 52 15.48 -3.76 4.40
C ASP A 52 16.36 -4.13 5.61
N LEU A 53 16.01 -5.21 6.34
CA LEU A 53 16.79 -5.70 7.47
C LEU A 53 18.14 -6.25 7.01
N GLU A 54 18.20 -7.03 5.94
CA GLU A 54 19.45 -7.56 5.39
C GLU A 54 20.38 -6.44 4.91
N VAL A 55 19.83 -5.46 4.19
CA VAL A 55 20.60 -4.28 3.74
C VAL A 55 21.11 -3.47 4.93
N LYS A 56 20.29 -3.30 5.97
CA LYS A 56 20.68 -2.61 7.20
C LYS A 56 21.77 -3.37 7.96
N LEU A 57 21.67 -4.70 8.04
CA LEU A 57 22.68 -5.56 8.68
C LEU A 57 24.01 -5.50 7.93
N ARG A 58 24.01 -5.60 6.59
CA ARG A 58 25.21 -5.43 5.78
C ARG A 58 25.84 -4.05 6.00
N ARG A 59 25.02 -3.00 5.98
CA ARG A 59 25.47 -1.63 6.24
C ARG A 59 26.08 -1.48 7.64
N ILE A 60 25.51 -2.11 8.67
CA ILE A 60 26.06 -2.07 10.04
C ILE A 60 27.41 -2.79 10.07
N LEU A 61 27.52 -3.98 9.51
CA LEU A 61 28.76 -4.76 9.49
C LEU A 61 29.90 -4.04 8.74
N GLU A 62 29.58 -3.32 7.67
CA GLU A 62 30.55 -2.57 6.87
C GLU A 62 30.96 -1.24 7.53
N ASN A 63 30.02 -0.52 8.14
CA ASN A 63 30.26 0.84 8.62
C ASN A 63 30.58 0.93 10.12
N VAL A 64 30.25 -0.09 10.92
CA VAL A 64 30.50 -0.11 12.36
C VAL A 64 31.66 -1.07 12.64
N PRO A 65 32.83 -0.55 13.07
CA PRO A 65 33.96 -1.40 13.42
C PRO A 65 33.60 -2.34 14.59
N VAL A 66 33.71 -3.65 14.38
CA VAL A 66 33.39 -4.68 15.39
C VAL A 66 34.34 -4.63 16.59
N ARG A 67 35.60 -4.24 16.38
CA ARG A 67 36.61 -4.12 17.43
C ARG A 67 37.39 -2.83 17.23
N VAL A 68 37.50 -2.05 18.29
CA VAL A 68 38.34 -0.85 18.32
C VAL A 68 39.66 -1.23 19.00
N SER A 69 40.78 -1.08 18.30
CA SER A 69 42.12 -1.45 18.80
C SER A 69 42.79 -0.38 19.66
N ASN A 70 42.32 0.88 19.58
CA ASN A 70 43.01 2.04 20.15
C ASN A 70 42.32 2.55 21.43
N THR A 71 41.81 1.64 22.27
CA THR A 71 41.14 1.99 23.51
C THR A 71 42.11 1.93 24.69
N SER A 72 42.38 3.07 25.30
CA SER A 72 43.08 3.16 26.59
C SER A 72 42.22 2.56 27.72
N GLY A 73 42.86 2.10 28.80
CA GLY A 73 42.16 1.51 29.94
C GLY A 73 41.19 2.49 30.61
N SER A 74 40.13 1.99 31.25
CA SER A 74 39.05 2.81 31.80
C SER A 74 39.47 3.81 32.88
N SER A 75 40.60 3.55 33.56
CA SER A 75 41.19 4.44 34.58
C SER A 75 42.43 5.19 34.07
N ALA A 76 42.77 5.06 32.78
CA ALA A 76 43.87 5.81 32.20
C ALA A 76 43.50 7.30 32.10
N GLY A 77 44.48 8.18 32.31
CA GLY A 77 44.29 9.62 32.14
C GLY A 77 44.06 10.03 30.68
N SER A 78 43.69 11.30 30.48
CA SER A 78 43.47 11.86 29.14
C SER A 78 44.79 11.97 28.37
N GLY A 79 44.86 11.32 27.21
CA GLY A 79 45.97 11.42 26.27
C GLY A 79 45.90 12.67 25.38
N SER A 80 47.02 13.07 24.79
CA SER A 80 47.07 14.23 23.87
C SER A 80 46.17 14.07 22.63
N GLY A 81 45.84 12.84 22.24
CA GLY A 81 44.97 12.53 21.10
C GLY A 81 43.47 12.48 21.43
N ASP A 82 43.08 12.44 22.70
CA ASP A 82 41.69 12.18 23.12
C ASP A 82 40.76 13.33 22.74
N PHE A 83 41.27 14.55 22.78
CA PHE A 83 40.53 15.73 22.34
C PHE A 83 40.10 15.62 20.87
N HIS A 84 41.00 15.19 19.99
CA HIS A 84 40.69 15.06 18.57
C HIS A 84 39.73 13.89 18.29
N GLN A 85 39.84 12.79 19.05
CA GLN A 85 38.90 11.68 18.97
C GLN A 85 37.49 12.13 19.38
N TYR A 86 37.34 12.81 20.52
CA TYR A 86 36.06 13.37 20.97
C TYR A 86 35.47 14.33 19.93
N ARG A 87 36.28 15.24 19.37
CA ARG A 87 35.82 16.19 18.36
C ARG A 87 35.27 15.49 17.11
N GLN A 88 35.94 14.44 16.64
CA GLN A 88 35.49 13.66 15.48
C GLN A 88 34.22 12.88 15.81
N MET A 89 34.16 12.20 16.96
CA MET A 89 32.98 11.46 17.39
C MET A 89 31.76 12.36 17.57
N ARG A 90 31.93 13.52 18.20
CA ARG A 90 30.85 14.50 18.38
C ARG A 90 30.29 14.99 17.05
N ARG A 91 31.14 15.29 16.07
CA ARG A 91 30.70 15.69 14.72
C ARG A 91 29.92 14.57 14.04
N ARG A 92 30.46 13.34 14.06
CA ARG A 92 29.78 12.16 13.51
C ARG A 92 28.41 11.95 14.14
N GLU A 93 28.29 12.14 15.45
CA GLU A 93 27.03 11.97 16.16
C GLU A 93 26.03 13.09 15.86
N GLN A 94 26.48 14.34 15.79
CA GLN A 94 25.64 15.47 15.37
C GLN A 94 25.10 15.27 13.95
N ASP A 95 25.96 14.87 13.00
CA ASP A 95 25.56 14.58 11.63
C ASP A 95 24.57 13.40 11.58
N ARG A 96 24.75 12.39 12.43
CA ARG A 96 23.83 11.24 12.53
C ARG A 96 22.45 11.68 13.01
N LEU A 97 22.38 12.48 14.07
CA LEU A 97 21.12 13.01 14.60
C LEU A 97 20.42 13.91 13.58
N ALA A 98 21.15 14.84 12.97
CA ALA A 98 20.59 15.75 11.96
C ALA A 98 20.00 14.99 10.75
N ARG A 99 20.66 13.93 10.28
CA ARG A 99 20.12 13.08 9.19
C ARG A 99 18.85 12.35 9.62
N MET A 100 18.83 11.78 10.83
CA MET A 100 17.66 11.09 11.36
C MET A 100 16.45 12.02 11.50
N ASP A 101 16.68 13.24 12.00
CA ASP A 101 15.63 14.25 12.15
C ASP A 101 15.09 14.71 10.79
N ALA A 102 15.97 14.94 9.82
CA ALA A 102 15.57 15.30 8.45
C ALA A 102 14.76 14.18 7.78
N ASP A 103 15.15 12.92 7.94
CA ASP A 103 14.40 11.77 7.42
C ASP A 103 13.02 11.66 8.06
N TYR A 104 12.93 11.88 9.38
CA TYR A 104 11.68 11.87 10.12
C TYR A 104 10.73 12.98 9.66
N GLN A 105 11.23 14.21 9.53
CA GLN A 105 10.44 15.35 9.05
C GLN A 105 9.89 15.09 7.65
N ARG A 106 10.73 14.61 6.72
CA ARG A 106 10.30 14.26 5.36
C ARG A 106 9.20 13.19 5.36
N ARG A 107 9.35 12.13 6.15
CA ARG A 107 8.33 11.06 6.26
C ARG A 107 7.01 11.60 6.82
N LYS A 108 7.08 12.46 7.84
CA LYS A 108 5.91 13.09 8.44
C LYS A 108 5.18 13.99 7.44
N GLU A 109 5.91 14.85 6.74
CA GLU A 109 5.34 15.75 5.72
C GLU A 109 4.67 14.98 4.58
N LEU A 110 5.33 13.91 4.10
CA LEU A 110 4.75 13.06 3.06
C LEU A 110 3.48 12.37 3.53
N ALA A 111 3.47 11.80 4.74
CA ALA A 111 2.29 11.15 5.31
C ALA A 111 1.13 12.14 5.50
N GLU A 112 1.40 13.34 6.00
CA GLU A 112 0.38 14.38 6.12
C GLU A 112 -0.16 14.82 4.74
N PHE A 113 0.72 14.94 3.74
CA PHE A 113 0.32 15.31 2.39
C PHE A 113 -0.55 14.24 1.74
N THR A 114 -0.18 12.96 1.86
CA THR A 114 -0.98 11.85 1.31
C THR A 114 -2.35 11.78 1.98
N MET A 115 -2.41 11.89 3.32
CA MET A 115 -3.67 11.93 4.06
C MET A 115 -4.57 13.08 3.59
N ARG A 116 -4.05 14.32 3.53
CA ARG A 116 -4.81 15.50 3.04
C ARG A 116 -5.25 15.34 1.57
N ARG A 117 -4.45 14.68 0.74
CA ARG A 117 -4.81 14.41 -0.67
C ARG A 117 -5.93 13.37 -0.75
N GLU A 118 -5.82 12.29 -0.01
CA GLU A 118 -6.82 11.22 0.03
C GLU A 118 -8.15 11.71 0.58
N GLU A 119 -8.16 12.55 1.62
CA GLU A 119 -9.38 13.15 2.16
C GLU A 119 -10.11 13.99 1.12
N ARG A 120 -9.38 14.84 0.37
CA ARG A 120 -9.96 15.64 -0.72
C ARG A 120 -10.51 14.77 -1.85
N MET A 121 -9.78 13.70 -2.22
CA MET A 121 -10.24 12.75 -3.23
C MET A 121 -11.48 11.99 -2.77
N LYS A 122 -11.51 11.48 -1.53
CA LYS A 122 -12.65 10.79 -0.92
C LYS A 122 -13.88 11.70 -0.86
N ALA A 123 -13.73 12.96 -0.45
CA ALA A 123 -14.83 13.92 -0.45
C ALA A 123 -15.40 14.19 -1.86
N ALA A 124 -14.54 14.28 -2.88
CA ALA A 124 -14.96 14.41 -4.27
C ALA A 124 -15.68 13.14 -4.76
N GLU A 125 -15.14 11.97 -4.45
CA GLU A 125 -15.73 10.67 -4.78
C GLU A 125 -17.10 10.51 -4.12
N GLU A 126 -17.25 10.79 -2.82
CA GLU A 126 -18.54 10.75 -2.12
C GLU A 126 -19.59 11.66 -2.75
N ARG A 127 -19.21 12.91 -3.11
CA ARG A 127 -20.09 13.83 -3.83
C ARG A 127 -20.52 13.25 -5.18
N THR A 128 -19.60 12.64 -5.93
CA THR A 128 -19.90 12.04 -7.24
C THR A 128 -20.76 10.78 -7.11
N VAL A 129 -20.52 9.94 -6.11
CA VAL A 129 -21.28 8.72 -5.80
C VAL A 129 -22.70 9.08 -5.41
N LYS A 130 -22.91 10.03 -4.50
CA LYS A 130 -24.25 10.53 -4.13
C LYS A 130 -25.02 11.01 -5.36
N LYS A 131 -24.39 11.82 -6.24
CA LYS A 131 -25.00 12.30 -7.49
C LYS A 131 -25.28 11.14 -8.47
N ARG A 132 -24.38 10.18 -8.59
CA ARG A 132 -24.54 8.98 -9.45
C ARG A 132 -25.70 8.10 -8.99
N LEU A 133 -25.80 7.83 -7.67
CA LEU A 133 -26.90 7.08 -7.07
C LEU A 133 -28.25 7.77 -7.29
N LYS A 134 -28.34 9.10 -7.09
CA LYS A 134 -29.56 9.89 -7.40
C LYS A 134 -29.98 9.73 -8.87
N ARG A 135 -29.02 9.76 -9.81
CA ARG A 135 -29.28 9.56 -11.26
C ARG A 135 -29.72 8.13 -11.57
N GLN A 136 -29.11 7.12 -10.94
CA GLN A 136 -29.49 5.71 -11.12
C GLN A 136 -30.90 5.43 -10.59
N LYS A 137 -31.27 5.90 -9.39
CA LYS A 137 -32.63 5.78 -8.83
C LYS A 137 -33.68 6.42 -9.76
N LYS A 138 -33.39 7.61 -10.32
CA LYS A 138 -34.26 8.27 -11.32
C LYS A 138 -34.36 7.47 -12.62
N LYS A 139 -33.27 6.86 -13.09
CA LYS A 139 -33.27 6.02 -14.31
C LYS A 139 -34.05 4.72 -14.11
N GLN A 140 -33.95 4.10 -12.93
CA GLN A 140 -34.72 2.90 -12.56
C GLN A 140 -36.22 3.21 -12.51
N ARG A 141 -36.65 4.24 -11.76
CA ARG A 141 -38.06 4.70 -11.72
C ARG A 141 -38.63 4.99 -13.12
N LYS A 142 -37.85 5.57 -14.03
CA LYS A 142 -38.28 5.82 -15.43
C LYS A 142 -38.39 4.54 -16.26
N ARG A 143 -37.53 3.54 -16.01
CA ARG A 143 -37.59 2.24 -16.67
C ARG A 143 -38.81 1.46 -16.19
N GLU A 144 -39.04 1.40 -14.88
CA GLU A 144 -40.21 0.78 -14.26
C GLU A 144 -41.52 1.35 -14.83
N LYS A 145 -41.66 2.69 -14.88
CA LYS A 145 -42.83 3.35 -15.50
C LYS A 145 -43.03 3.04 -16.99
N LYS A 146 -41.97 2.66 -17.72
CA LYS A 146 -42.04 2.36 -19.15
C LYS A 146 -42.27 0.86 -19.40
N THR A 147 -41.90 0.01 -18.44
CA THR A 147 -42.13 -1.44 -18.49
C THR A 147 -43.48 -1.86 -17.93
N GLU A 148 -44.14 -1.03 -17.11
CA GLU A 148 -45.55 -1.17 -16.72
C GLU A 148 -46.44 -0.63 -17.85
N PRO A 149 -47.06 -1.48 -18.70
CA PRO A 149 -47.94 -1.03 -19.77
C PRO A 149 -49.38 -1.13 -19.26
N ASN A 150 -50.02 0.02 -19.01
CA ASN A 150 -51.47 0.17 -18.82
C ASN A 150 -52.13 -0.75 -17.77
N GLY A 151 -52.33 -0.23 -16.55
CA GLY A 151 -53.22 -0.85 -15.57
C GLY A 151 -53.53 0.05 -14.38
N SER A 152 -54.69 0.69 -14.42
CA SER A 152 -55.46 1.30 -13.31
C SER A 152 -54.91 2.54 -12.57
N GLY A 153 -55.62 3.66 -12.74
CA GLY A 153 -56.25 4.36 -11.61
C GLY A 153 -55.43 5.42 -10.88
N GLU A 154 -55.84 6.67 -11.06
CA GLU A 154 -55.56 7.83 -10.20
C GLU A 154 -55.78 7.50 -8.70
N GLU A 155 -54.82 7.83 -7.83
CA GLU A 155 -55.02 8.67 -6.64
C GLU A 155 -53.72 8.86 -5.83
N HIS A 156 -53.42 10.14 -5.55
CA HIS A 156 -52.73 10.68 -4.38
C HIS A 156 -51.57 9.87 -3.75
N ARG A 157 -50.33 10.30 -4.02
CA ARG A 157 -49.26 10.25 -3.01
C ARG A 157 -48.42 11.53 -3.06
N LYS A 158 -48.99 12.60 -2.46
CA LYS A 158 -48.21 13.66 -1.83
C LYS A 158 -47.46 13.01 -0.66
N GLU A 159 -46.20 12.66 -0.89
CA GLU A 159 -45.22 12.46 0.18
C GLU A 159 -43.94 13.14 -0.28
N GLU A 160 -43.79 14.38 0.17
CA GLU A 160 -42.59 14.85 0.89
C GLU A 160 -41.32 14.02 0.59
N GLU A 161 -40.47 14.46 -0.32
CA GLU A 161 -39.03 14.15 -0.24
C GLU A 161 -38.31 15.47 -0.54
N SER A 162 -37.87 16.09 0.55
CA SER A 162 -37.41 17.46 0.69
C SER A 162 -36.59 17.99 -0.49
N LEU A 163 -37.13 19.04 -1.11
CA LEU A 163 -36.34 20.17 -1.59
C LEU A 163 -35.85 20.91 -0.34
N ASP A 164 -34.86 20.35 0.37
CA ASP A 164 -34.09 21.09 1.35
C ASP A 164 -32.74 21.44 0.74
N ASP A 165 -32.52 22.75 0.78
CA ASP A 165 -31.34 23.51 0.46
C ASP A 165 -30.05 22.88 0.95
N GLU A 166 -29.03 22.91 0.10
CA GLU A 166 -27.69 23.27 0.56
C GLU A 166 -27.07 24.13 -0.53
N ALA A 167 -27.35 25.43 -0.40
CA ALA A 167 -26.53 26.49 -0.95
C ALA A 167 -25.08 26.22 -0.56
N ASN A 168 -24.26 25.75 -1.50
CA ASN A 168 -22.81 25.84 -1.35
C ASN A 168 -22.40 27.23 -1.85
N SER A 169 -22.77 28.24 -1.07
CA SER A 169 -22.03 29.49 -0.97
C SER A 169 -20.98 29.24 0.10
N ASP A 170 -19.73 29.01 -0.32
CA ASP A 170 -18.47 29.12 0.43
C ASP A 170 -17.42 28.36 -0.43
N ASP A 171 -16.31 28.88 -0.92
CA ASP A 171 -15.60 30.12 -0.65
C ASP A 171 -14.68 30.33 -1.87
N CYS A 172 -14.82 31.46 -2.55
CA CYS A 172 -13.83 31.93 -3.53
C CYS A 172 -12.88 32.83 -2.75
N ASN A 173 -11.78 32.26 -2.25
CA ASN A 173 -10.59 33.01 -1.90
C ASN A 173 -9.33 32.16 -2.10
#